data_AF-A0ABD3D3G1-F1
#
_entry.id   AF-A0ABD3D3G1-F1
#
_cell.length_a   1.000
_cell.length_b   1.000
_cell.length_c   1.000
_cell.angle_alpha   90.00
_cell.angle_beta   90.00
_cell.angle_gamma   90.00
#
_symmetry.space_group_name_H-M   'P 1'
#
loop_
_entity.id
_entity.type
_entity.pdbx_description
1 polymer ?
#
loop_
_entity_poly.entity_id
_entity_poly.type
_entity_poly.pdbx_seq_one_letter_code
_entity_poly.pdbx_strand_id
1 'polypeptide(L)'
;MKKANPEAGFKEMSNLLATKWKTITAEEKKPYEEKYQTEKEAYLKIVGHEKREHEAMRLLEDEHKKKTAMELLDQYLQFIQEAEKDTKKSKDPLKPKQPMSAYFVFSNERRAALAGETKNVLEIAKITGEEWKNMTDKQKAPYEKIALRNKEKYMKEMEVYKQKIAEESASLKKEEEEFMKLQKQQAIKLLKKKEKTETLIKKTKEDRQKQKKEKGEKIVDEQTKEASIVDKELRYRFIVNHFPSFGEQDIIGKTDVEIFSCAGVKESQDFKREVLERGLPAKREITFETELFGSKTFLIYVEPVFSKTGETIGVFYMGMEVTDQESESASVLEDGQVIEIRSFIELKVKLRATEKASGLAVLYFTATWCGPCRYIGQVISGFAKKYPKVVFLKMDIDEAPFVAAEYKPTLLPSFFFVRNGREIDNYLGVDMDLLQAKLAQNERIGMCVFI
;
A
#
# COMPACT_ATOMS: atom_id res chain seq x y z
N MET A 1 39.52 39.79 25.96
CA MET A 1 40.43 39.70 24.80
C MET A 1 40.15 40.82 23.78
N LYS A 2 38.96 40.90 23.14
CA LYS A 2 38.65 41.98 22.17
C LYS A 2 38.66 43.38 22.78
N LYS A 3 38.11 43.54 23.99
CA LYS A 3 38.16 44.81 24.74
C LYS A 3 39.61 45.27 25.07
N ALA A 4 40.55 44.33 25.14
CA ALA A 4 41.97 44.62 25.40
C ALA A 4 42.79 44.76 24.10
N ASN A 5 42.23 44.38 22.94
CA ASN A 5 42.85 44.50 21.63
C ASN A 5 41.79 45.06 20.64
N PRO A 6 41.43 46.34 20.75
CA PRO A 6 40.32 46.92 19.99
C PRO A 6 40.55 46.85 18.48
N GLU A 7 41.78 47.08 18.05
CA GLU A 7 42.21 47.13 16.64
C GLU A 7 42.36 45.73 15.99
N ALA A 8 42.46 44.65 16.78
CA ALA A 8 42.73 43.32 16.25
C ALA A 8 41.54 42.75 15.45
N GLY A 9 41.78 42.31 14.22
CA GLY A 9 40.75 41.75 13.34
C GLY A 9 40.20 40.39 13.83
N PHE A 10 39.09 39.91 13.25
CA PHE A 10 38.48 38.61 13.64
C PHE A 10 39.47 37.44 13.58
N LYS A 11 40.31 37.40 12.52
CA LYS A 11 41.31 36.34 12.32
C LYS A 11 42.41 36.35 13.39
N GLU A 12 42.92 37.53 13.74
CA GLU A 12 43.91 37.70 14.80
C GLU A 12 43.32 37.36 16.17
N MET A 13 42.09 37.79 16.43
CA MET A 13 41.36 37.48 17.64
C MET A 13 41.09 35.97 17.80
N SER A 14 40.72 35.29 16.72
CA SER A 14 40.54 33.83 16.70
C SER A 14 41.85 33.10 16.98
N ASN A 15 42.96 33.53 16.36
CA ASN A 15 44.29 32.97 16.61
C ASN A 15 44.73 33.16 18.06
N LEU A 16 44.54 34.36 18.63
CA LEU A 16 44.86 34.65 20.03
C LEU A 16 44.04 33.80 21.00
N LEU A 17 42.75 33.59 20.72
CA LEU A 17 41.89 32.72 21.53
C LEU A 17 42.31 31.25 21.42
N ALA A 18 42.67 30.78 20.22
CA ALA A 18 43.15 29.42 20.00
C ALA A 18 44.49 29.17 20.72
N THR A 19 45.43 30.12 20.66
CA THR A 19 46.69 30.04 21.41
C THR A 19 46.42 30.02 22.90
N LYS A 20 45.55 30.90 23.41
CA LYS A 20 45.17 30.92 24.83
C LYS A 20 44.52 29.59 25.27
N TRP A 21 43.65 29.01 24.45
CA TRP A 21 43.03 27.71 24.71
C TRP A 21 44.04 26.56 24.77
N LYS A 22 45.12 26.64 23.98
CA LYS A 22 46.21 25.66 24.03
C LYS A 22 47.06 25.78 25.31
N THR A 23 47.19 26.98 25.86
CA THR A 23 48.05 27.26 27.02
C THR A 23 47.36 27.14 28.39
N ILE A 24 46.04 27.19 28.46
CA ILE A 24 45.30 27.01 29.73
C ILE A 24 45.41 25.58 30.27
N THR A 25 45.42 25.43 31.59
CA THR A 25 45.59 24.13 32.26
C THR A 25 44.31 23.29 32.21
N ALA A 26 44.41 22.00 32.57
CA ALA A 26 43.25 21.11 32.61
C ALA A 26 42.19 21.59 33.60
N GLU A 27 42.61 22.16 34.73
CA GLU A 27 41.73 22.71 35.78
C GLU A 27 40.94 23.92 35.26
N GLU A 28 41.56 24.77 34.44
CA GLU A 28 40.92 25.93 33.83
C GLU A 28 39.99 25.55 32.67
N LYS A 29 40.24 24.42 31.99
CA LYS A 29 39.35 23.86 30.95
C LYS A 29 38.12 23.18 31.50
N LYS A 30 38.23 22.56 32.68
CA LYS A 30 37.19 21.78 33.34
C LYS A 30 35.78 22.41 33.33
N PRO A 31 35.56 23.68 33.73
CA PRO A 31 34.22 24.27 33.71
C PRO A 31 33.61 24.43 32.30
N TYR A 32 34.44 24.61 31.27
CA TYR A 32 33.97 24.70 29.88
C TYR A 32 33.59 23.31 29.35
N GLU A 33 34.36 22.28 29.70
CA GLU A 33 34.09 20.90 29.32
C GLU A 33 32.83 20.35 30.02
N GLU A 34 32.63 20.63 31.30
CA GLU A 34 31.42 20.27 32.05
C GLU A 34 30.16 20.94 31.47
N LYS A 35 30.26 22.23 31.11
CA LYS A 35 29.19 22.95 30.43
C LYS A 35 28.87 22.33 29.07
N TYR A 36 29.89 22.01 28.28
CA TYR A 36 29.71 21.34 26.99
C TYR A 36 29.04 19.98 27.13
N GLN A 37 29.42 19.16 28.11
CA GLN A 37 28.78 17.86 28.33
C GLN A 37 27.31 18.01 28.72
N THR A 38 26.99 18.96 29.60
CA THR A 38 25.61 19.25 30.01
C THR A 38 24.74 19.69 28.82
N GLU A 39 25.25 20.60 27.98
CA GLU A 39 24.55 21.08 26.78
C GLU A 39 24.41 19.97 25.73
N LYS A 40 25.44 19.13 25.55
CA LYS A 40 25.43 17.97 24.65
C LYS A 40 24.38 16.94 25.09
N GLU A 41 24.27 16.65 26.38
CA GLU A 41 23.25 15.75 26.92
C GLU A 41 21.84 16.28 26.71
N ALA A 42 21.62 17.59 26.90
CA ALA A 42 20.34 18.23 26.63
C ALA A 42 19.98 18.16 25.13
N TYR A 43 20.94 18.46 24.24
CA TYR A 43 20.77 18.35 22.80
C TYR A 43 20.42 16.91 22.36
N LEU A 44 21.14 15.92 22.88
CA LEU A 44 20.88 14.50 22.57
C LEU A 44 19.49 14.04 23.03
N LYS A 45 18.98 14.56 24.16
CA LYS A 45 17.60 14.28 24.61
C LYS A 45 16.56 14.86 23.68
N ILE A 46 16.75 16.10 23.20
CA ILE A 46 15.84 16.77 22.26
C ILE A 46 15.84 16.02 20.91
N VAL A 47 17.02 15.79 20.33
CA VAL A 47 17.16 15.04 19.07
C VAL A 47 16.60 13.62 19.20
N GLY A 48 16.81 12.97 20.34
CA GLY A 48 16.22 11.65 20.62
C GLY A 48 14.70 11.67 20.77
N HIS A 49 14.12 12.77 21.26
CA HIS A 49 12.66 12.97 21.30
C HIS A 49 12.10 13.22 19.90
N GLU A 50 12.69 14.15 19.14
CA GLU A 50 12.29 14.48 17.77
C GLU A 50 12.42 13.27 16.83
N LYS A 51 13.50 12.48 16.95
CA LYS A 51 13.65 11.23 16.17
C LYS A 51 12.56 10.21 16.50
N ARG A 52 12.17 10.06 17.77
CA ARG A 52 11.09 9.16 18.19
C ARG A 52 9.72 9.66 17.71
N GLU A 53 9.46 10.96 17.78
CA GLU A 53 8.23 11.55 17.25
C GLU A 53 8.15 11.40 15.73
N HIS A 54 9.27 11.63 15.02
CA HIS A 54 9.35 11.44 13.58
C HIS A 54 9.14 9.97 13.18
N GLU A 55 9.74 9.02 13.90
CA GLU A 55 9.52 7.60 13.66
C GLU A 55 8.06 7.18 13.96
N ALA A 56 7.47 7.69 15.03
CA ALA A 56 6.06 7.45 15.36
C ALA A 56 5.12 8.00 14.27
N MET A 57 5.37 9.22 13.80
CA MET A 57 4.61 9.85 12.71
C MET A 57 4.77 9.07 11.40
N ARG A 58 5.99 8.61 11.07
CA ARG A 58 6.23 7.75 9.89
C ARG A 58 5.44 6.44 9.96
N LEU A 59 5.44 5.77 11.11
CA LEU A 59 4.68 4.52 11.30
C LEU A 59 3.17 4.74 11.17
N LEU A 60 2.66 5.84 11.73
CA LEU A 60 1.26 6.23 11.59
C LEU A 60 0.93 6.63 10.14
N GLU A 61 1.82 7.33 9.45
CA GLU A 61 1.70 7.61 8.02
C GLU A 61 1.68 6.34 7.18
N ASP A 62 2.49 5.33 7.50
CA ASP A 62 2.50 4.06 6.78
C ASP A 62 1.22 3.24 7.04
N GLU A 63 0.68 3.27 8.26
CA GLU A 63 -0.61 2.66 8.60
C GLU A 63 -1.78 3.41 7.95
N HIS A 64 -1.75 4.74 7.95
CA HIS A 64 -2.69 5.56 7.21
C HIS A 64 -2.57 5.36 5.71
N LYS A 65 -1.38 5.31 5.12
CA LYS A 65 -1.21 5.01 3.68
C LYS A 65 -1.80 3.66 3.34
N LYS A 66 -1.66 2.64 4.21
CA LYS A 66 -2.32 1.34 4.03
C LYS A 66 -3.84 1.44 4.14
N LYS A 67 -4.35 2.17 5.14
CA LYS A 67 -5.79 2.36 5.34
C LYS A 67 -6.42 3.21 4.22
N THR A 68 -5.78 4.30 3.84
CA THR A 68 -6.13 5.17 2.72
C THR A 68 -6.00 4.43 1.41
N ALA A 69 -5.00 3.58 1.18
CA ALA A 69 -4.96 2.72 -0.01
C ALA A 69 -6.14 1.74 -0.04
N MET A 70 -6.55 1.23 1.12
CA MET A 70 -7.73 0.36 1.26
C MET A 70 -9.05 1.14 1.07
N GLU A 71 -9.15 2.37 1.56
CA GLU A 71 -10.27 3.29 1.34
C GLU A 71 -10.31 3.81 -0.10
N LEU A 72 -9.16 4.05 -0.74
CA LEU A 72 -9.08 4.43 -2.16
C LEU A 72 -9.50 3.26 -3.05
N LEU A 73 -9.16 2.02 -2.65
CA LEU A 73 -9.61 0.81 -3.32
C LEU A 73 -11.13 0.63 -3.15
N ASP A 74 -11.68 0.91 -1.97
CA ASP A 74 -13.12 0.89 -1.72
C ASP A 74 -13.87 2.01 -2.48
N GLN A 75 -13.31 3.23 -2.49
CA GLN A 75 -13.80 4.35 -3.30
C GLN A 75 -13.70 4.05 -4.81
N TYR A 76 -12.66 3.35 -5.26
CA TYR A 76 -12.52 2.94 -6.66
C TYR A 76 -13.55 1.86 -7.03
N LEU A 77 -13.86 0.93 -6.13
CA LEU A 77 -14.93 -0.07 -6.31
C LEU A 77 -16.32 0.58 -6.31
N GLN A 78 -16.56 1.56 -5.44
CA GLN A 78 -17.78 2.39 -5.42
C GLN A 78 -17.87 3.28 -6.66
N PHE A 79 -16.76 3.84 -7.13
CA PHE A 79 -16.68 4.63 -8.36
C PHE A 79 -16.99 3.80 -9.61
N ILE A 80 -16.62 2.51 -9.67
CA ILE A 80 -17.04 1.59 -10.73
C ILE A 80 -18.57 1.36 -10.71
N GLN A 81 -19.22 1.41 -9.55
CA GLN A 81 -20.68 1.33 -9.42
C GLN A 81 -21.40 2.66 -9.66
N GLU A 82 -20.77 3.79 -9.35
CA GLU A 82 -21.36 5.14 -9.49
C GLU A 82 -21.07 5.80 -10.85
N ALA A 83 -20.08 5.33 -11.61
CA ALA A 83 -19.78 5.81 -12.96
C ALA A 83 -20.89 5.54 -14.00
N GLU A 84 -21.96 4.82 -13.63
CA GLU A 84 -23.22 4.76 -14.40
C GLU A 84 -24.19 5.93 -14.09
N LYS A 85 -23.89 6.83 -13.15
CA LYS A 85 -24.79 7.94 -12.76
C LYS A 85 -24.08 9.30 -12.66
N ASP A 86 -24.07 9.95 -13.82
CA ASP A 86 -24.24 11.39 -14.06
C ASP A 86 -23.34 12.43 -13.36
N THR A 87 -22.69 13.21 -14.23
CA THR A 87 -21.85 14.36 -13.93
C THR A 87 -22.66 15.67 -13.84
N LYS A 88 -22.55 16.41 -12.72
CA LYS A 88 -22.76 17.87 -12.73
C LYS A 88 -22.06 18.56 -11.56
N LYS A 89 -21.05 19.38 -11.86
CA LYS A 89 -20.38 20.26 -10.88
C LYS A 89 -21.34 21.35 -10.43
N SER A 90 -21.66 21.37 -9.13
CA SER A 90 -22.43 22.44 -8.48
C SER A 90 -21.55 23.67 -8.25
N LYS A 91 -22.09 24.85 -8.54
CA LYS A 91 -21.54 26.12 -8.03
C LYS A 91 -22.19 26.37 -6.66
N ASP A 92 -21.41 26.87 -5.70
CA ASP A 92 -21.85 27.19 -4.33
C ASP A 92 -23.22 27.91 -4.32
N PRO A 93 -24.30 27.24 -3.85
CA PRO A 93 -25.66 27.78 -3.84
C PRO A 93 -25.85 28.98 -2.89
N LEU A 94 -24.95 29.16 -1.92
CA LEU A 94 -25.07 30.17 -0.86
C LEU A 94 -24.35 31.47 -1.19
N LYS A 95 -23.54 31.51 -2.25
CA LYS A 95 -22.87 32.74 -2.69
C LYS A 95 -23.90 33.78 -3.14
N PRO A 96 -23.94 34.98 -2.53
CA PRO A 96 -24.84 36.04 -2.96
C PRO A 96 -24.69 36.34 -4.46
N LYS A 97 -25.82 36.45 -5.17
CA LYS A 97 -25.84 36.73 -6.61
C LYS A 97 -25.54 38.21 -6.86
N GLN A 98 -24.84 38.50 -7.96
CA GLN A 98 -24.48 39.87 -8.32
C GLN A 98 -25.72 40.78 -8.39
N PRO A 99 -25.63 42.04 -7.93
CA PRO A 99 -26.76 42.94 -7.91
C PRO A 99 -27.11 43.34 -9.36
N MET A 100 -28.41 43.43 -9.63
CA MET A 100 -28.90 43.89 -10.94
C MET A 100 -28.57 45.36 -11.15
N SER A 101 -28.07 45.71 -12.34
CA SER A 101 -27.85 47.11 -12.75
C SER A 101 -29.16 47.82 -13.07
N ALA A 102 -29.12 49.16 -13.16
CA ALA A 102 -30.29 49.99 -13.48
C ALA A 102 -30.98 49.55 -14.77
N TYR A 103 -30.19 49.25 -15.82
CA TYR A 103 -30.69 48.72 -17.07
C TYR A 103 -31.36 47.35 -16.91
N PHE A 104 -30.82 46.43 -16.10
CA PHE A 104 -31.42 45.11 -15.91
C PHE A 104 -32.73 45.15 -15.12
N VAL A 105 -32.84 46.07 -14.16
CA VAL A 105 -34.10 46.32 -13.43
C VAL A 105 -35.16 46.81 -14.41
N PHE A 106 -34.85 47.85 -15.18
CA PHE A 106 -35.72 48.35 -16.25
C PHE A 106 -36.07 47.26 -17.27
N SER A 107 -35.07 46.50 -17.71
CA SER A 107 -35.25 45.48 -18.73
C SER A 107 -36.10 44.32 -18.27
N ASN A 108 -36.05 43.94 -16.99
CA ASN A 108 -36.92 42.91 -16.44
C ASN A 108 -38.38 43.39 -16.38
N GLU A 109 -38.62 44.63 -15.97
CA GLU A 109 -39.96 45.23 -15.92
C GLU A 109 -40.57 45.35 -17.31
N ARG A 110 -39.80 45.87 -18.28
CA ARG A 110 -40.23 45.95 -19.69
C ARG A 110 -40.40 44.58 -20.34
N ARG A 111 -39.50 43.62 -20.05
CA ARG A 111 -39.68 42.23 -20.53
C ARG A 111 -40.97 41.62 -20.02
N ALA A 112 -41.33 41.84 -18.75
CA ALA A 112 -42.58 41.32 -18.19
C ALA A 112 -43.82 41.96 -18.84
N ALA A 113 -43.77 43.27 -19.11
CA ALA A 113 -44.85 43.99 -19.81
C ALA A 113 -45.00 43.51 -21.27
N LEU A 114 -43.89 43.36 -22.00
CA LEU A 114 -43.86 42.99 -23.41
C LEU A 114 -44.05 41.49 -23.66
N ALA A 115 -43.84 40.63 -22.65
CA ALA A 115 -44.06 39.19 -22.75
C ALA A 115 -45.54 38.81 -23.00
N GLY A 116 -46.48 39.70 -22.68
CA GLY A 116 -47.90 39.54 -23.01
C GLY A 116 -48.23 39.84 -24.47
N GLU A 117 -47.39 40.63 -25.16
CA GLU A 117 -47.64 41.15 -26.51
C GLU A 117 -46.79 40.44 -27.58
N THR A 118 -45.55 40.06 -27.25
CA THR A 118 -44.60 39.45 -28.21
C THR A 118 -43.88 38.26 -27.57
N LYS A 119 -43.81 37.10 -28.26
CA LYS A 119 -43.17 35.88 -27.73
C LYS A 119 -41.67 35.76 -28.06
N ASN A 120 -41.14 36.66 -28.87
CA ASN A 120 -39.75 36.60 -29.33
C ASN A 120 -38.81 37.34 -28.37
N VAL A 121 -38.05 36.59 -27.58
CA VAL A 121 -37.11 37.12 -26.57
C VAL A 121 -36.06 38.08 -27.16
N LEU A 122 -35.60 37.82 -28.39
CA LEU A 122 -34.60 38.67 -29.06
C LEU A 122 -35.19 40.02 -29.50
N GLU A 123 -36.46 40.03 -29.89
CA GLU A 123 -37.17 41.23 -30.29
C GLU A 123 -37.46 42.13 -29.09
N ILE A 124 -37.93 41.52 -27.98
CA ILE A 124 -38.12 42.23 -26.72
C ILE A 124 -36.81 42.86 -26.23
N ALA A 125 -35.68 42.16 -26.34
CA ALA A 125 -34.38 42.68 -25.96
C ALA A 125 -33.94 43.89 -26.81
N LYS A 126 -34.23 43.90 -28.11
CA LYS A 126 -33.96 45.04 -29.01
C LYS A 126 -34.80 46.26 -28.64
N ILE A 127 -36.12 46.07 -28.51
CA ILE A 127 -37.07 47.14 -28.12
C ILE A 127 -36.66 47.75 -26.78
N THR A 128 -36.41 46.90 -25.78
CA THR A 128 -35.99 47.34 -24.44
C THR A 128 -34.65 48.09 -24.48
N GLY A 129 -33.69 47.65 -25.29
CA GLY A 129 -32.40 48.32 -25.43
C GLY A 129 -32.51 49.72 -26.04
N GLU A 130 -33.35 49.87 -27.07
CA GLU A 130 -33.61 51.14 -27.75
C GLU A 130 -34.39 52.12 -26.85
N GLU A 131 -35.39 51.65 -26.13
CA GLU A 131 -36.13 52.44 -25.14
C GLU A 131 -35.19 52.99 -24.06
N TRP A 132 -34.31 52.14 -23.49
CA TRP A 132 -33.34 52.59 -22.49
C TRP A 132 -32.37 53.64 -23.02
N LYS A 133 -31.91 53.49 -24.27
CA LYS A 133 -30.99 54.43 -24.91
C LYS A 133 -31.64 55.82 -25.07
N ASN A 134 -32.94 55.86 -25.39
CA ASN A 134 -33.68 57.09 -25.66
C ASN A 134 -34.31 57.72 -24.39
N MET A 135 -34.25 57.05 -23.23
CA MET A 135 -34.71 57.60 -21.95
C MET A 135 -33.80 58.72 -21.44
N THR A 136 -34.43 59.77 -20.92
CA THR A 136 -33.77 60.89 -20.24
C THR A 136 -33.28 60.50 -18.84
N ASP A 137 -32.33 61.24 -18.29
CA ASP A 137 -31.78 60.99 -16.94
C ASP A 137 -32.86 61.03 -15.85
N LYS A 138 -33.88 61.89 -16.02
CA LYS A 138 -35.05 61.93 -15.11
C LYS A 138 -35.87 60.63 -15.14
N GLN A 139 -35.98 59.99 -16.30
CA GLN A 139 -36.68 58.72 -16.46
C GLN A 139 -35.83 57.53 -15.99
N LYS A 140 -34.50 57.64 -16.02
CA LYS A 140 -33.56 56.63 -15.52
C LYS A 140 -33.34 56.69 -14.01
N ALA A 141 -33.47 57.87 -13.40
CA ALA A 141 -33.33 58.12 -11.98
C ALA A 141 -34.01 57.10 -11.03
N PRO A 142 -35.27 56.65 -11.25
CA PRO A 142 -35.89 55.63 -10.40
C PRO A 142 -35.15 54.28 -10.47
N TYR A 143 -34.70 53.86 -11.65
CA TYR A 143 -33.98 52.59 -11.85
C TYR A 143 -32.56 52.66 -11.28
N GLU A 144 -31.90 53.82 -11.38
CA GLU A 144 -30.59 54.05 -10.78
C GLU A 144 -30.66 54.00 -9.25
N LYS A 145 -31.71 54.56 -8.65
CA LYS A 145 -31.96 54.47 -7.20
C LYS A 145 -32.19 53.03 -6.74
N ILE A 146 -32.91 52.22 -7.51
CA ILE A 146 -33.13 50.80 -7.22
C ILE A 146 -31.81 50.01 -7.37
N ALA A 147 -31.02 50.27 -8.41
CA ALA A 147 -29.72 49.63 -8.61
C ALA A 147 -28.73 49.96 -7.48
N LEU A 148 -28.72 51.21 -7.00
CA LEU A 148 -27.92 51.63 -5.86
C LEU A 148 -28.32 50.87 -4.59
N ARG A 149 -29.63 50.78 -4.30
CA ARG A 149 -30.16 50.03 -3.15
C ARG A 149 -29.82 48.53 -3.25
N ASN A 150 -29.92 47.94 -4.44
CA ASN A 150 -29.56 46.54 -4.67
C ASN A 150 -28.06 46.30 -4.47
N LYS A 151 -27.21 47.24 -4.90
CA LYS A 151 -25.76 47.19 -4.69
C LYS A 151 -25.42 47.27 -3.21
N GLU A 152 -26.04 48.18 -2.45
CA GLU A 152 -25.85 48.28 -1.00
C GLU A 152 -26.29 47.01 -0.28
N LYS A 153 -27.43 46.43 -0.66
CA LYS A 153 -27.93 45.15 -0.11
C LYS A 153 -26.94 44.02 -0.39
N TYR A 154 -26.46 43.89 -1.62
CA TYR A 154 -25.46 42.89 -2.00
C TYR A 154 -24.15 43.05 -1.23
N MET A 155 -23.67 44.29 -1.03
CA MET A 155 -22.44 44.54 -0.27
C MET A 155 -22.57 44.05 1.19
N LYS A 156 -23.70 44.35 1.84
CA LYS A 156 -23.99 43.85 3.20
C LYS A 156 -24.08 42.32 3.25
N GLU A 157 -24.78 41.70 2.30
CA GLU A 157 -24.87 40.24 2.20
C GLU A 157 -23.51 39.58 1.95
N MET A 158 -22.66 40.20 1.13
CA MET A 158 -21.30 39.74 0.85
C MET A 158 -20.37 39.89 2.06
N GLU A 159 -20.52 40.92 2.88
CA GLU A 159 -19.77 41.06 4.14
C GLU A 159 -20.14 39.95 5.12
N VAL A 160 -21.43 39.65 5.28
CA VAL A 160 -21.90 38.52 6.09
C VAL A 160 -21.38 37.19 5.54
N TYR A 161 -21.43 36.99 4.21
CA TYR A 161 -20.90 35.78 3.58
C TYR A 161 -19.38 35.64 3.82
N LYS A 162 -18.61 36.72 3.68
CA LYS A 162 -17.16 36.70 3.97
C LYS A 162 -16.86 36.40 5.44
N GLN A 163 -17.65 36.95 6.37
CA GLN A 163 -17.50 36.66 7.80
C GLN A 163 -17.80 35.19 8.09
N LYS A 164 -18.88 34.63 7.55
CA LYS A 164 -19.19 33.20 7.70
C LYS A 164 -18.11 32.29 7.13
N ILE A 165 -17.60 32.58 5.93
CA ILE A 165 -16.49 31.82 5.34
C ILE A 165 -15.23 31.93 6.21
N ALA A 166 -14.95 33.10 6.77
CA ALA A 166 -13.81 33.27 7.67
C ALA A 166 -13.99 32.49 8.98
N GLU A 167 -15.18 32.51 9.58
CA GLU A 167 -15.54 31.75 10.78
C GLU A 167 -15.48 30.23 10.53
N GLU A 168 -16.06 29.75 9.43
CA GLU A 168 -15.98 28.34 9.00
C GLU A 168 -14.52 27.93 8.76
N SER A 169 -13.73 28.76 8.08
CA SER A 169 -12.29 28.48 7.88
C SER A 169 -11.50 28.44 9.20
N ALA A 170 -11.91 29.22 10.20
CA ALA A 170 -11.29 29.21 11.52
C ALA A 170 -11.74 27.99 12.35
N SER A 171 -12.99 27.55 12.21
CA SER A 171 -13.49 26.30 12.81
C SER A 171 -12.76 25.10 12.24
N LEU A 172 -12.65 25.01 10.90
CA LEU A 172 -11.93 23.94 10.21
C LEU A 172 -10.47 23.85 10.65
N LYS A 173 -9.77 24.99 10.79
CA LYS A 173 -8.39 25.01 11.30
C LYS A 173 -8.28 24.48 12.73
N LYS A 174 -9.24 24.81 13.61
CA LYS A 174 -9.25 24.30 14.99
C LYS A 174 -9.52 22.79 15.01
N GLU A 175 -10.45 22.31 14.20
CA GLU A 175 -10.75 20.88 14.04
C GLU A 175 -9.54 20.11 13.47
N GLU A 176 -8.83 20.67 12.49
CA GLU A 176 -7.57 20.12 11.96
C GLU A 176 -6.48 20.04 13.03
N GLU A 177 -6.31 21.09 13.85
CA GLU A 177 -5.33 21.09 14.95
C GLU A 177 -5.67 20.05 16.03
N GLU A 178 -6.94 19.87 16.38
CA GLU A 178 -7.39 18.84 17.32
C GLU A 178 -7.23 17.42 16.75
N PHE A 179 -7.56 17.23 15.48
CA PHE A 179 -7.34 15.98 14.77
C PHE A 179 -5.85 15.61 14.75
N MET A 180 -4.97 16.57 14.44
CA MET A 180 -3.52 16.36 14.46
C MET A 180 -2.99 16.00 15.85
N LYS A 181 -3.55 16.56 16.93
CA LYS A 181 -3.22 16.16 18.31
C LYS A 181 -3.63 14.72 18.59
N LEU A 182 -4.84 14.31 18.18
CA LEU A 182 -5.32 12.94 18.35
C LEU A 182 -4.44 11.94 17.59
N GLN A 183 -4.05 12.29 16.36
CA GLN A 183 -3.16 11.48 15.53
C GLN A 183 -1.78 11.29 16.18
N LYS A 184 -1.18 12.36 16.72
CA LYS A 184 0.07 12.25 17.49
C LYS A 184 -0.07 11.31 18.69
N GLN A 185 -1.20 11.36 19.41
CA GLN A 185 -1.44 10.46 20.54
C GLN A 185 -1.58 8.99 20.11
N GLN A 186 -2.24 8.73 18.98
CA GLN A 186 -2.36 7.38 18.41
C GLN A 186 -1.00 6.83 17.95
N ALA A 187 -0.20 7.65 17.27
CA ALA A 187 1.17 7.31 16.84
C ALA A 187 2.05 6.88 18.01
N ILE A 188 2.01 7.63 19.12
CA ILE A 188 2.79 7.31 20.33
C ILE A 188 2.32 5.99 20.97
N LYS A 189 1.02 5.71 20.98
CA LYS A 189 0.49 4.42 21.48
C LYS A 189 0.97 3.24 20.64
N LEU A 190 1.00 3.39 19.32
CA LEU A 190 1.49 2.37 18.38
C LEU A 190 2.99 2.12 18.57
N LEU A 191 3.80 3.18 18.68
CA LEU A 191 5.23 3.04 18.94
C LEU A 191 5.48 2.30 20.27
N LYS A 192 4.77 2.66 21.35
CA LYS A 192 4.85 1.93 22.62
C LYS A 192 4.44 0.46 22.50
N LYS A 193 3.45 0.14 21.65
CA LYS A 193 3.03 -1.25 21.39
C LYS A 193 4.12 -2.01 20.62
N LYS A 194 4.76 -1.37 19.62
CA LYS A 194 5.89 -1.92 18.88
C LYS A 194 7.08 -2.20 19.80
N GLU A 195 7.50 -1.23 20.61
CA GLU A 195 8.59 -1.38 21.59
C GLU A 195 8.31 -2.50 22.61
N LYS A 196 7.06 -2.61 23.10
CA LYS A 196 6.63 -3.71 23.98
C LYS A 196 6.71 -5.07 23.28
N THR A 197 6.36 -5.13 22.00
CA THR A 197 6.41 -6.37 21.22
C THR A 197 7.87 -6.76 20.94
N GLU A 198 8.73 -5.81 20.59
CA GLU A 198 10.17 -6.02 20.39
C GLU A 198 10.88 -6.44 21.67
N THR A 199 10.53 -5.85 22.81
CA THR A 199 11.06 -6.26 24.13
C THR A 199 10.58 -7.64 24.54
N LEU A 200 9.31 -8.00 24.27
CA LEU A 200 8.82 -9.37 24.45
C LEU A 200 9.58 -10.35 23.55
N ILE A 201 9.72 -10.05 22.25
CA ILE A 201 10.47 -10.88 21.29
C ILE A 201 11.91 -11.07 21.76
N LYS A 202 12.58 -10.00 22.20
CA LYS A 202 13.95 -10.06 22.72
C LYS A 202 14.05 -10.94 23.96
N LYS A 203 13.13 -10.77 24.91
CA LYS A 203 13.08 -11.59 26.13
C LYS A 203 12.79 -13.06 25.83
N THR A 204 11.86 -13.34 24.92
CA THR A 204 11.55 -14.70 24.45
C THR A 204 12.75 -15.32 23.72
N LYS A 205 13.54 -14.54 22.97
CA LYS A 205 14.79 -15.01 22.35
C LYS A 205 15.87 -15.31 23.39
N GLU A 206 16.03 -14.47 24.40
CA GLU A 206 16.98 -14.67 25.51
C GLU A 206 16.60 -15.90 26.36
N ASP A 207 15.31 -16.09 26.66
CA ASP A 207 14.80 -17.25 27.39
C ASP A 207 14.93 -18.54 26.56
N ARG A 208 14.68 -18.48 25.24
CA ARG A 208 14.98 -19.59 24.31
C ARG A 208 16.47 -19.90 24.25
N GLN A 209 17.36 -18.90 24.27
CA GLN A 209 18.81 -19.13 24.28
C GLN A 209 19.29 -19.79 25.59
N LYS A 210 18.70 -19.42 26.73
CA LYS A 210 18.98 -20.09 28.01
C LYS A 210 18.51 -21.55 28.01
N GLN A 211 17.29 -21.82 27.55
CA GLN A 211 16.80 -23.20 27.41
C GLN A 211 17.60 -24.03 26.39
N LYS A 212 18.10 -23.42 25.32
CA LYS A 212 18.96 -24.07 24.31
C LYS A 212 20.36 -24.42 24.84
N LYS A 213 20.93 -23.61 25.75
CA LYS A 213 22.20 -23.93 26.43
C LYS A 213 22.07 -25.10 27.41
N GLU A 214 20.91 -25.30 28.02
CA GLU A 214 20.65 -26.41 28.93
C GLU A 214 20.35 -27.74 28.20
N LYS A 215 19.86 -27.71 26.96
CA LYS A 215 19.45 -28.91 26.20
C LYS A 215 20.42 -29.41 25.13
N GLY A 216 21.56 -28.74 24.89
CA GLY A 216 22.60 -29.26 23.98
C GLY A 216 22.14 -29.47 22.53
N GLU A 217 21.16 -28.70 22.05
CA GLU A 217 20.66 -28.79 20.66
C GLU A 217 21.36 -27.78 19.75
N LYS A 218 21.87 -28.27 18.60
CA LYS A 218 22.44 -27.44 17.53
C LYS A 218 21.39 -26.51 16.93
N ILE A 219 21.83 -25.30 16.60
CA ILE A 219 21.06 -24.14 16.19
C ILE A 219 20.47 -24.35 14.78
N VAL A 220 19.14 -24.26 14.64
CA VAL A 220 18.48 -23.82 13.40
C VAL A 220 18.16 -22.34 13.59
N ASP A 221 18.71 -21.53 12.69
CA ASP A 221 18.74 -20.06 12.77
C ASP A 221 17.47 -19.43 12.20
N GLU A 222 17.22 -18.21 12.65
CA GLU A 222 16.12 -17.33 12.32
C GLU A 222 16.06 -17.00 10.81
N GLN A 223 14.88 -17.04 10.20
CA GLN A 223 14.63 -16.85 8.74
C GLN A 223 15.55 -15.79 8.10
N THR A 224 16.48 -16.25 7.26
CA THR A 224 17.40 -15.38 6.52
C THR A 224 16.61 -14.59 5.47
N LYS A 225 16.63 -13.26 5.57
CA LYS A 225 16.09 -12.34 4.57
C LYS A 225 17.24 -11.66 3.83
N GLU A 226 17.29 -11.81 2.51
CA GLU A 226 18.20 -11.11 1.64
C GLU A 226 17.43 -10.01 0.90
N ALA A 227 17.97 -8.80 0.81
CA ALA A 227 17.41 -7.73 -0.02
C ALA A 227 18.52 -7.04 -0.82
N SER A 228 18.28 -6.73 -2.08
CA SER A 228 19.26 -6.07 -2.95
C SER A 228 18.61 -5.18 -4.01
N ILE A 229 19.40 -4.24 -4.53
CA ILE A 229 19.03 -3.44 -5.70
C ILE A 229 20.09 -3.69 -6.77
N VAL A 230 19.65 -4.00 -7.98
CA VAL A 230 20.51 -4.16 -9.16
C VAL A 230 20.07 -3.18 -10.25
N ASP A 231 21.01 -2.75 -11.10
CA ASP A 231 20.69 -1.89 -12.24
C ASP A 231 20.16 -2.68 -13.46
N LYS A 232 19.96 -2.00 -14.60
CA LYS A 232 19.48 -2.62 -15.85
C LYS A 232 20.37 -3.74 -16.38
N GLU A 233 21.65 -3.74 -16.03
CA GLU A 233 22.60 -4.81 -16.39
C GLU A 233 22.64 -5.92 -15.33
N LEU A 234 21.73 -5.86 -14.34
CA LEU A 234 21.66 -6.73 -13.18
C LEU A 234 22.90 -6.67 -12.30
N ARG A 235 23.63 -5.56 -12.33
CA ARG A 235 24.79 -5.34 -11.46
C ARG A 235 24.34 -4.81 -10.10
N TYR A 236 24.82 -5.43 -9.02
CA TYR A 236 24.47 -5.03 -7.67
C TYR A 236 24.91 -3.59 -7.36
N ARG A 237 23.94 -2.78 -6.91
CA ARG A 237 24.15 -1.40 -6.42
C ARG A 237 24.02 -1.31 -4.91
N PHE A 238 23.28 -2.23 -4.32
CA PHE A 238 23.05 -2.32 -2.89
C PHE A 238 22.69 -3.76 -2.52
N ILE A 239 23.15 -4.23 -1.36
CA ILE A 239 22.77 -5.53 -0.80
C ILE A 239 22.74 -5.45 0.72
N VAL A 240 21.72 -6.06 1.31
CA VAL A 240 21.64 -6.40 2.73
C VAL A 240 21.60 -7.92 2.78
N ASN A 241 22.73 -8.51 3.11
CA ASN A 241 22.88 -9.95 3.27
C ASN A 241 23.36 -10.25 4.70
N HIS A 242 22.65 -11.11 5.42
CA HIS A 242 23.05 -11.55 6.76
C HIS A 242 23.99 -12.78 6.72
N PHE A 243 24.42 -13.21 5.53
CA PHE A 243 25.34 -14.34 5.40
C PHE A 243 26.79 -13.92 5.68
N PRO A 244 27.49 -14.57 6.64
CA PRO A 244 28.77 -14.09 7.19
C PRO A 244 30.00 -14.25 6.26
N SER A 245 29.83 -14.76 5.05
CA SER A 245 30.94 -15.21 4.18
C SER A 245 31.40 -14.19 3.14
N PHE A 246 30.64 -13.12 2.88
CA PHE A 246 30.93 -12.15 1.82
C PHE A 246 30.86 -10.71 2.33
N GLY A 247 31.84 -9.88 1.97
CA GLY A 247 31.80 -8.43 2.21
C GLY A 247 31.06 -7.70 1.08
N GLU A 248 30.57 -6.48 1.35
CA GLU A 248 29.89 -5.66 0.33
C GLU A 248 30.74 -5.47 -0.95
N GLN A 249 32.06 -5.31 -0.79
CA GLN A 249 33.00 -5.13 -1.91
C GLN A 249 33.09 -6.32 -2.87
N ASP A 250 32.68 -7.52 -2.45
CA ASP A 250 32.78 -8.72 -3.27
C ASP A 250 31.58 -8.86 -4.22
N ILE A 251 30.50 -8.11 -3.96
CA ILE A 251 29.18 -8.25 -4.59
C ILE A 251 28.84 -7.02 -5.44
N ILE A 252 29.12 -5.81 -4.94
CA ILE A 252 28.77 -4.57 -5.65
C ILE A 252 29.44 -4.51 -7.03
N GLY A 253 28.66 -4.20 -8.07
CA GLY A 253 29.10 -4.08 -9.46
C GLY A 253 29.11 -5.38 -10.26
N LYS A 254 28.94 -6.54 -9.61
CA LYS A 254 28.86 -7.85 -10.26
C LYS A 254 27.42 -8.30 -10.44
N THR A 255 27.20 -9.33 -11.24
CA THR A 255 25.91 -9.99 -11.48
C THR A 255 25.82 -11.31 -10.72
N ASP A 256 24.62 -11.88 -10.58
CA ASP A 256 24.38 -13.13 -9.85
C ASP A 256 25.32 -14.27 -10.32
N VAL A 257 25.51 -14.43 -11.63
CA VAL A 257 26.35 -15.47 -12.24
C VAL A 257 27.86 -15.23 -12.11
N GLU A 258 28.27 -13.99 -11.86
CA GLU A 258 29.68 -13.67 -11.57
C GLU A 258 30.03 -13.91 -10.10
N ILE A 259 29.02 -14.00 -9.23
CA ILE A 259 29.18 -14.17 -7.78
C ILE A 259 28.91 -15.62 -7.37
N PHE A 260 27.90 -16.27 -7.96
CA PHE A 260 27.41 -17.58 -7.57
C PHE A 260 27.42 -18.55 -8.76
N SER A 261 27.85 -19.79 -8.50
CA SER A 261 27.90 -20.87 -9.49
C SER A 261 26.89 -22.00 -9.23
N CYS A 262 25.92 -21.81 -8.32
CA CYS A 262 24.95 -22.83 -7.95
C CYS A 262 23.76 -22.96 -8.91
N ALA A 263 23.07 -24.10 -8.84
CA ALA A 263 21.75 -24.25 -9.46
C ALA A 263 20.79 -23.21 -8.87
N GLY A 264 19.86 -22.69 -9.68
CA GLY A 264 18.94 -21.60 -9.31
C GLY A 264 19.45 -20.17 -9.62
N VAL A 265 20.76 -19.96 -9.74
CA VAL A 265 21.34 -18.61 -10.03
C VAL A 265 20.87 -18.08 -11.37
N LYS A 266 20.94 -18.90 -12.43
CA LYS A 266 20.49 -18.52 -13.76
C LYS A 266 18.99 -18.21 -13.78
N GLU A 267 18.20 -19.01 -13.08
CA GLU A 267 16.74 -18.79 -12.97
C GLU A 267 16.41 -17.48 -12.27
N SER A 268 17.14 -17.14 -11.20
CA SER A 268 17.03 -15.84 -10.52
C SER A 268 17.36 -14.68 -11.44
N GLN A 269 18.45 -14.80 -12.21
CA GLN A 269 18.87 -13.76 -13.13
C GLN A 269 17.86 -13.57 -14.28
N ASP A 270 17.33 -14.66 -14.84
CA ASP A 270 16.32 -14.63 -15.89
C ASP A 270 15.00 -14.05 -15.36
N PHE A 271 14.63 -14.35 -14.11
CA PHE A 271 13.47 -13.77 -13.45
C PHE A 271 13.59 -12.25 -13.26
N LYS A 272 14.76 -11.75 -12.86
CA LYS A 272 15.03 -10.31 -12.78
C LYS A 272 14.89 -9.62 -14.15
N ARG A 273 15.38 -10.27 -15.22
CA ARG A 273 15.24 -9.80 -16.60
C ARG A 273 13.79 -9.72 -17.06
N GLU A 274 13.00 -10.76 -16.76
CA GLU A 274 11.57 -10.79 -17.09
C GLU A 274 10.81 -9.62 -16.45
N VAL A 275 11.11 -9.29 -15.18
CA VAL A 275 10.48 -8.15 -14.48
C VAL A 275 10.90 -6.80 -15.08
N LEU A 276 12.16 -6.66 -15.50
CA LEU A 276 12.62 -5.46 -16.23
C LEU A 276 11.86 -5.27 -17.55
N GLU A 277 11.66 -6.35 -18.31
CA GLU A 277 10.99 -6.32 -19.61
C GLU A 277 9.49 -6.05 -19.48
N ARG A 278 8.84 -6.69 -18.50
CA ARG A 278 7.39 -6.51 -18.27
C ARG A 278 7.05 -5.19 -17.57
N GLY A 279 7.99 -4.64 -16.79
CA GLY A 279 7.76 -3.44 -15.99
C GLY A 279 6.73 -3.61 -14.87
N LEU A 280 6.44 -4.86 -14.46
CA LEU A 280 5.49 -5.18 -13.41
C LEU A 280 6.16 -6.04 -12.32
N PRO A 281 5.86 -5.81 -11.03
CA PRO A 281 6.41 -6.61 -9.95
C PRO A 281 5.92 -8.06 -10.03
N ALA A 282 6.78 -8.99 -9.65
CA ALA A 282 6.48 -10.41 -9.66
C ALA A 282 7.14 -11.13 -8.48
N LYS A 283 6.64 -12.34 -8.18
CA LYS A 283 7.29 -13.26 -7.23
C LYS A 283 7.49 -14.65 -7.85
N ARG A 284 8.58 -15.31 -7.48
CA ARG A 284 8.91 -16.67 -7.92
C ARG A 284 9.62 -17.40 -6.79
N GLU A 285 9.35 -18.70 -6.67
CA GLU A 285 10.13 -19.56 -5.79
C GLU A 285 11.28 -20.14 -6.59
N ILE A 286 12.50 -20.00 -6.09
CA ILE A 286 13.70 -20.54 -6.72
C ILE A 286 14.47 -21.32 -5.68
N THR A 287 14.86 -22.52 -6.07
CA THR A 287 15.66 -23.42 -5.24
C THR A 287 17.12 -23.26 -5.61
N PHE A 288 17.96 -22.95 -4.62
CA PHE A 288 19.40 -22.83 -4.77
C PHE A 288 20.09 -24.03 -4.13
N GLU A 289 20.95 -24.69 -4.90
CA GLU A 289 21.74 -25.82 -4.41
C GLU A 289 23.16 -25.35 -4.12
N THR A 290 23.51 -25.19 -2.84
CA THR A 290 24.84 -24.73 -2.45
C THR A 290 25.63 -25.83 -1.77
N GLU A 291 26.95 -25.84 -1.97
CA GLU A 291 27.85 -26.78 -1.30
C GLU A 291 27.92 -26.57 0.23
N LEU A 292 27.61 -25.35 0.70
CA LEU A 292 27.75 -24.95 2.09
C LEU A 292 26.56 -25.34 2.98
N PHE A 293 25.34 -25.40 2.44
CA PHE A 293 24.12 -25.64 3.23
C PHE A 293 23.05 -26.48 2.51
N GLY A 294 23.38 -27.09 1.37
CA GLY A 294 22.47 -27.94 0.62
C GLY A 294 21.43 -27.16 -0.19
N SER A 295 20.31 -27.81 -0.48
CA SER A 295 19.21 -27.23 -1.25
C SER A 295 18.34 -26.35 -0.36
N LYS A 296 18.26 -25.05 -0.66
CA LYS A 296 17.38 -24.09 0.03
C LYS A 296 16.44 -23.44 -0.97
N THR A 297 15.16 -23.32 -0.61
CA THR A 297 14.15 -22.66 -1.45
C THR A 297 13.87 -21.27 -0.92
N PHE A 298 13.90 -20.28 -1.81
CA PHE A 298 13.61 -18.89 -1.50
C PHE A 298 12.36 -18.44 -2.24
N LEU A 299 11.43 -17.82 -1.53
CA LEU A 299 10.39 -17.00 -2.17
C LEU A 299 11.02 -15.65 -2.51
N ILE A 300 11.26 -15.43 -3.78
CA ILE A 300 11.88 -14.23 -4.32
C ILE A 300 10.79 -13.28 -4.80
N TYR A 301 10.87 -12.04 -4.36
CA TYR A 301 10.09 -10.91 -4.84
C TYR A 301 10.98 -9.96 -5.64
N VAL A 302 10.55 -9.57 -6.84
CA VAL A 302 11.27 -8.63 -7.70
C VAL A 302 10.34 -7.51 -8.16
N GLU A 303 10.76 -6.27 -7.99
CA GLU A 303 10.03 -5.08 -8.45
C GLU A 303 10.90 -4.21 -9.37
N PRO A 304 10.33 -3.60 -10.43
CA PRO A 304 11.02 -2.58 -11.19
C PRO A 304 11.26 -1.33 -10.33
N VAL A 305 12.47 -0.79 -10.38
CA VAL A 305 12.84 0.48 -9.73
C VAL A 305 12.76 1.57 -10.77
N PHE A 306 12.01 2.64 -10.49
CA PHE A 306 11.83 3.76 -11.42
C PHE A 306 12.63 4.99 -10.99
N SER A 307 13.10 5.75 -11.98
CA SER A 307 13.67 7.08 -11.80
C SER A 307 12.57 8.09 -11.44
N LYS A 308 12.97 9.31 -11.02
CA LYS A 308 12.03 10.42 -10.81
C LYS A 308 11.25 10.82 -12.07
N THR A 309 11.72 10.42 -13.24
CA THR A 309 11.07 10.68 -14.54
C THR A 309 10.19 9.51 -15.01
N GLY A 310 10.07 8.44 -14.22
CA GLY A 310 9.25 7.26 -14.52
C GLY A 310 9.94 6.21 -15.39
N GLU A 311 11.25 6.34 -15.66
CA GLU A 311 12.01 5.34 -16.41
C GLU A 311 12.47 4.21 -15.49
N THR A 312 12.30 2.94 -15.88
CA THR A 312 12.88 1.81 -15.14
C THR A 312 14.39 1.92 -15.14
N ILE A 313 15.05 1.90 -13.99
CA ILE A 313 16.52 2.01 -13.83
C ILE A 313 17.18 0.75 -13.27
N GLY A 314 16.38 -0.25 -12.89
CA GLY A 314 16.86 -1.49 -12.30
C GLY A 314 15.72 -2.29 -11.68
N VAL A 315 16.07 -3.26 -10.83
CA VAL A 315 15.10 -3.99 -10.02
C VAL A 315 15.53 -4.06 -8.56
N PHE A 316 14.53 -4.05 -7.69
CA PHE A 316 14.64 -4.41 -6.30
C PHE A 316 14.35 -5.89 -6.15
N TYR A 317 15.20 -6.60 -5.42
CA TYR A 317 15.13 -8.04 -5.17
C TYR A 317 15.03 -8.28 -3.67
N MET A 318 14.14 -9.18 -3.26
CA MET A 318 14.05 -9.66 -1.89
C MET A 318 13.84 -11.16 -1.86
N GLY A 319 14.76 -11.90 -1.24
CA GLY A 319 14.67 -13.34 -1.03
C GLY A 319 14.33 -13.65 0.42
N MET A 320 13.26 -14.41 0.64
CA MET A 320 12.95 -15.00 1.95
C MET A 320 13.18 -16.50 1.89
N GLU A 321 14.04 -17.03 2.76
CA GLU A 321 14.21 -18.47 2.88
C GLU A 321 12.90 -19.11 3.39
N VAL A 322 12.37 -20.08 2.63
CA VAL A 322 11.14 -20.82 2.97
C VAL A 322 11.39 -22.32 3.14
N THR A 323 12.66 -22.76 3.19
CA THR A 323 13.07 -24.17 3.30
C THR A 323 12.36 -24.92 4.44
N ASP A 324 12.17 -24.30 5.61
CA ASP A 324 11.52 -24.95 6.76
C ASP A 324 9.98 -24.99 6.68
N GLN A 325 9.35 -24.16 5.83
CA GLN A 325 7.89 -24.26 5.58
C GLN A 325 7.52 -25.52 4.78
N GLU A 326 8.47 -26.14 4.09
CA GLU A 326 8.26 -27.46 3.48
C GLU A 326 8.23 -28.59 4.53
N SER A 327 8.79 -28.42 5.74
CA SER A 327 8.81 -29.48 6.76
C SER A 327 7.60 -29.48 7.71
N GLU A 328 7.03 -28.32 8.05
CA GLU A 328 5.81 -28.24 8.88
C GLU A 328 4.52 -28.36 8.05
N SER A 329 4.52 -27.92 6.78
CA SER A 329 3.34 -28.04 5.88
C SER A 329 3.23 -29.41 5.19
N ALA A 330 4.28 -30.24 5.26
CA ALA A 330 4.27 -31.63 4.82
C ALA A 330 3.53 -32.57 5.79
N SER A 331 2.93 -32.05 6.86
CA SER A 331 1.98 -32.81 7.66
C SER A 331 0.66 -32.99 6.89
N VAL A 332 0.53 -34.22 6.40
CA VAL A 332 -0.66 -35.01 6.06
C VAL A 332 -1.51 -34.50 4.89
N LEU A 333 -1.36 -35.16 3.74
CA LEU A 333 -2.53 -35.40 2.89
C LEU A 333 -3.40 -36.36 3.68
N GLU A 334 -4.51 -35.88 4.26
CA GLU A 334 -5.42 -36.73 5.02
C GLU A 334 -6.39 -37.39 4.06
N ASP A 335 -6.19 -38.70 3.84
CA ASP A 335 -7.10 -39.52 3.03
C ASP A 335 -8.54 -39.33 3.52
N GLY A 336 -9.44 -39.06 2.58
CA GLY A 336 -10.86 -38.92 2.91
C GLY A 336 -11.29 -37.55 3.45
N GLN A 337 -10.41 -36.54 3.44
CA GLN A 337 -10.72 -35.19 3.93
C GLN A 337 -10.64 -34.10 2.85
N VAL A 338 -11.30 -32.98 3.15
CA VAL A 338 -11.25 -31.76 2.36
C VAL A 338 -10.27 -30.81 3.05
N ILE A 339 -9.18 -30.47 2.38
CA ILE A 339 -8.12 -29.61 2.89
C ILE A 339 -8.44 -28.17 2.49
N GLU A 340 -8.52 -27.26 3.45
CA GLU A 340 -8.72 -25.85 3.18
C GLU A 340 -7.40 -25.20 2.76
N ILE A 341 -7.44 -24.38 1.69
CA ILE A 341 -6.27 -23.72 1.11
C ILE A 341 -6.50 -22.21 1.16
N ARG A 342 -5.61 -21.49 1.83
CA ARG A 342 -5.68 -20.03 2.00
C ARG A 342 -4.61 -19.28 1.20
N SER A 343 -3.62 -19.99 0.67
CA SER A 343 -2.53 -19.37 -0.09
C SER A 343 -2.07 -20.20 -1.28
N PHE A 344 -1.43 -19.52 -2.23
CA PHE A 344 -0.86 -20.16 -3.40
C PHE A 344 0.31 -21.10 -3.06
N ILE A 345 1.04 -20.81 -1.98
CA ILE A 345 2.15 -21.64 -1.48
C ILE A 345 1.57 -22.97 -0.97
N GLU A 346 0.53 -22.89 -0.13
CA GLU A 346 -0.16 -24.05 0.41
C GLU A 346 -0.76 -24.93 -0.72
N LEU A 347 -1.37 -24.30 -1.73
CA LEU A 347 -1.87 -24.99 -2.92
C LEU A 347 -0.75 -25.77 -3.63
N LYS A 348 0.38 -25.11 -3.94
CA LYS A 348 1.50 -25.72 -4.64
C LYS A 348 2.11 -26.88 -3.87
N VAL A 349 2.30 -26.72 -2.57
CA VAL A 349 2.82 -27.78 -1.69
C VAL A 349 1.91 -29.00 -1.72
N LYS A 350 0.59 -28.81 -1.55
CA LYS A 350 -0.37 -29.93 -1.56
C LYS A 350 -0.50 -30.56 -2.95
N LEU A 351 -0.41 -29.80 -4.05
CA LEU A 351 -0.39 -30.35 -5.41
C LEU A 351 0.86 -31.19 -5.69
N ARG A 352 2.06 -30.74 -5.29
CA ARG A 352 3.30 -31.53 -5.40
C ARG A 352 3.25 -32.80 -4.55
N ALA A 353 2.71 -32.72 -3.34
CA ALA A 353 2.50 -33.90 -2.50
C ALA A 353 1.52 -34.88 -3.16
N THR A 354 0.45 -34.37 -3.77
CA THR A 354 -0.56 -35.18 -4.48
C THR A 354 0.06 -35.89 -5.67
N GLU A 355 0.91 -35.21 -6.45
CA GLU A 355 1.65 -35.80 -7.58
C GLU A 355 2.48 -37.03 -7.16
N LYS A 356 3.12 -36.97 -5.98
CA LYS A 356 3.90 -38.10 -5.45
C LYS A 356 3.05 -39.25 -4.89
N ALA A 357 1.83 -38.96 -4.43
CA ALA A 357 0.98 -39.93 -3.73
C ALA A 357 -0.03 -40.60 -4.67
N SER A 358 -1.01 -39.84 -5.17
CA SER A 358 -2.18 -40.37 -5.90
C SER A 358 -2.36 -39.81 -7.30
N GLY A 359 -1.65 -38.73 -7.62
CA GLY A 359 -1.65 -38.09 -8.92
C GLY A 359 -2.92 -37.32 -9.27
N LEU A 360 -3.98 -37.29 -8.45
CA LEU A 360 -5.21 -36.53 -8.76
C LEU A 360 -5.67 -35.67 -7.58
N ALA A 361 -5.75 -34.37 -7.83
CA ALA A 361 -6.34 -33.38 -6.94
C ALA A 361 -7.61 -32.76 -7.56
N VAL A 362 -8.55 -32.39 -6.71
CA VAL A 362 -9.76 -31.65 -7.08
C VAL A 362 -9.75 -30.33 -6.32
N LEU A 363 -9.70 -29.24 -7.09
CA LEU A 363 -9.73 -27.88 -6.60
C LEU A 363 -11.18 -27.40 -6.56
N TYR A 364 -11.72 -27.19 -5.38
CA TYR A 364 -13.08 -26.74 -5.14
C TYR A 364 -13.10 -25.25 -4.76
N PHE A 365 -13.58 -24.40 -5.66
CA PHE A 365 -13.78 -22.98 -5.40
C PHE A 365 -15.19 -22.69 -4.87
N THR A 366 -15.26 -21.93 -3.78
CA THR A 366 -16.48 -21.59 -3.04
C THR A 366 -16.48 -20.13 -2.57
N ALA A 367 -17.60 -19.66 -2.04
CA ALA A 367 -17.69 -18.42 -1.27
C ALA A 367 -18.72 -18.56 -0.15
N THR A 368 -18.53 -17.86 0.96
CA THR A 368 -19.49 -17.84 2.08
C THR A 368 -20.87 -17.29 1.69
N TRP A 369 -20.91 -16.30 0.80
CA TRP A 369 -22.15 -15.68 0.28
C TRP A 369 -22.84 -16.52 -0.81
N CYS A 370 -22.18 -17.54 -1.36
CA CYS A 370 -22.74 -18.41 -2.38
C CYS A 370 -23.72 -19.43 -1.75
N GLY A 371 -25.02 -19.24 -2.00
CA GLY A 371 -26.09 -20.14 -1.54
C GLY A 371 -25.88 -21.60 -1.97
N PRO A 372 -25.71 -21.90 -3.27
CA PRO A 372 -25.49 -23.26 -3.77
C PRO A 372 -24.23 -23.93 -3.20
N CYS A 373 -23.19 -23.14 -2.87
CA CYS A 373 -21.94 -23.62 -2.29
C CYS A 373 -22.11 -24.25 -0.90
N ARG A 374 -23.04 -23.74 -0.10
CA ARG A 374 -23.35 -24.28 1.25
C ARG A 374 -23.89 -25.70 1.17
N TYR A 375 -24.69 -26.00 0.14
CA TYR A 375 -25.28 -27.32 -0.05
C TYR A 375 -24.24 -28.31 -0.59
N ILE A 376 -23.52 -27.95 -1.66
CA ILE A 376 -22.53 -28.86 -2.25
C ILE A 376 -21.35 -29.14 -1.32
N GLY A 377 -21.00 -28.21 -0.41
CA GLY A 377 -19.91 -28.40 0.55
C GLY A 377 -20.04 -29.69 1.38
N GLN A 378 -21.26 -30.03 1.82
CA GLN A 378 -21.51 -31.30 2.54
C GLN A 378 -21.26 -32.52 1.66
N VAL A 379 -21.61 -32.42 0.38
CA VAL A 379 -21.46 -33.51 -0.60
C VAL A 379 -20.00 -33.71 -0.97
N ILE A 380 -19.21 -32.64 -1.08
CA ILE A 380 -17.76 -32.73 -1.28
C ILE A 380 -17.07 -33.45 -0.11
N SER A 381 -17.47 -33.17 1.13
CA SER A 381 -16.98 -33.94 2.28
C SER A 381 -17.36 -35.44 2.20
N GLY A 382 -18.54 -35.76 1.64
CA GLY A 382 -18.93 -37.14 1.35
C GLY A 382 -18.09 -37.79 0.24
N PHE A 383 -17.79 -37.04 -0.82
CA PHE A 383 -16.93 -37.49 -1.92
C PHE A 383 -15.49 -37.69 -1.50
N ALA A 384 -14.93 -36.82 -0.65
CA ALA A 384 -13.61 -37.02 -0.07
C ALA A 384 -13.53 -38.41 0.59
N LYS A 385 -14.47 -38.74 1.48
CA LYS A 385 -14.54 -40.05 2.13
C LYS A 385 -14.72 -41.22 1.17
N LYS A 386 -15.51 -41.03 0.09
CA LYS A 386 -15.78 -42.07 -0.92
C LYS A 386 -14.58 -42.32 -1.84
N TYR A 387 -13.79 -41.29 -2.12
CA TYR A 387 -12.63 -41.31 -2.99
C TYR A 387 -11.35 -40.94 -2.19
N PRO A 388 -10.89 -41.81 -1.26
CA PRO A 388 -9.78 -41.47 -0.36
C PRO A 388 -8.45 -41.24 -1.10
N LYS A 389 -8.32 -41.79 -2.32
CA LYS A 389 -7.15 -41.57 -3.19
C LYS A 389 -7.17 -40.21 -3.89
N VAL A 390 -8.29 -39.50 -3.91
CA VAL A 390 -8.39 -38.18 -4.55
C VAL A 390 -8.22 -37.10 -3.49
N VAL A 391 -7.29 -36.17 -3.73
CA VAL A 391 -7.05 -35.07 -2.79
C VAL A 391 -8.02 -33.93 -3.07
N PHE A 392 -8.87 -33.59 -2.11
CA PHE A 392 -9.82 -32.48 -2.24
C PHE A 392 -9.27 -31.22 -1.58
N LEU A 393 -9.06 -30.16 -2.37
CA LEU A 393 -8.54 -28.87 -1.93
C LEU A 393 -9.64 -27.81 -2.07
N LYS A 394 -10.05 -27.19 -0.97
CA LYS A 394 -11.12 -26.18 -0.93
C LYS A 394 -10.52 -24.79 -0.83
N MET A 395 -10.97 -23.88 -1.69
CA MET A 395 -10.58 -22.48 -1.71
C MET A 395 -11.80 -21.58 -1.64
N ASP A 396 -11.87 -20.74 -0.62
CA ASP A 396 -12.81 -19.61 -0.62
C ASP A 396 -12.21 -18.46 -1.44
N ILE A 397 -12.96 -17.95 -2.41
CA ILE A 397 -12.45 -16.92 -3.32
C ILE A 397 -12.20 -15.56 -2.63
N ASP A 398 -12.86 -15.31 -1.50
CA ASP A 398 -12.66 -14.08 -0.71
C ASP A 398 -11.43 -14.21 0.19
N GLU A 399 -11.17 -15.41 0.73
CA GLU A 399 -10.02 -15.68 1.60
C GLU A 399 -8.72 -15.96 0.83
N ALA A 400 -8.82 -16.54 -0.37
CA ALA A 400 -7.69 -16.89 -1.24
C ALA A 400 -7.76 -16.20 -2.63
N PRO A 401 -7.84 -14.86 -2.71
CA PRO A 401 -8.11 -14.14 -3.95
C PRO A 401 -7.03 -14.34 -5.03
N PHE A 402 -5.77 -14.55 -4.61
CA PHE A 402 -4.67 -14.83 -5.54
C PHE A 402 -4.78 -16.21 -6.20
N VAL A 403 -5.30 -17.21 -5.47
CA VAL A 403 -5.54 -18.54 -6.04
C VAL A 403 -6.71 -18.48 -7.02
N ALA A 404 -7.78 -17.74 -6.65
CA ALA A 404 -8.91 -17.50 -7.52
C ALA A 404 -8.52 -16.74 -8.81
N ALA A 405 -7.60 -15.78 -8.73
CA ALA A 405 -7.12 -15.02 -9.89
C ALA A 405 -6.34 -15.88 -10.91
N GLU A 406 -5.67 -16.95 -10.47
CA GLU A 406 -4.94 -17.87 -11.36
C GLU A 406 -5.92 -18.76 -12.14
N TYR A 407 -6.84 -19.41 -11.43
CA TYR A 407 -7.79 -20.38 -12.01
C TYR A 407 -9.04 -19.73 -12.61
N LYS A 408 -9.31 -18.46 -12.28
CA LYS A 408 -10.39 -17.63 -12.82
C LYS A 408 -11.76 -18.33 -12.87
N PRO A 409 -12.29 -18.79 -11.72
CA PRO A 409 -13.58 -19.46 -11.69
C PRO A 409 -14.68 -18.50 -12.20
N THR A 410 -15.34 -18.85 -13.30
CA THR A 410 -16.39 -18.02 -13.92
C THR A 410 -17.70 -18.05 -13.12
N LEU A 411 -17.92 -19.13 -12.35
CA LEU A 411 -19.06 -19.30 -11.48
C LEU A 411 -18.71 -20.16 -10.26
N LEU A 412 -19.51 -20.04 -9.20
CA LEU A 412 -19.38 -20.82 -7.99
C LEU A 412 -20.64 -21.67 -7.74
N PRO A 413 -20.50 -22.92 -7.26
CA PRO A 413 -19.25 -23.64 -7.04
C PRO A 413 -18.60 -24.08 -8.36
N SER A 414 -17.27 -24.15 -8.37
CA SER A 414 -16.51 -24.69 -9.51
C SER A 414 -15.43 -25.66 -9.04
N PHE A 415 -15.13 -26.62 -9.90
CA PHE A 415 -14.26 -27.75 -9.63
C PHE A 415 -13.25 -27.90 -10.76
N PHE A 416 -11.96 -27.94 -10.43
CA PHE A 416 -10.89 -28.16 -11.39
C PHE A 416 -10.15 -29.45 -11.02
N PHE A 417 -9.99 -30.34 -11.98
CA PHE A 417 -9.31 -31.62 -11.80
C PHE A 417 -7.86 -31.45 -12.25
N VAL A 418 -6.93 -31.65 -11.33
CA VAL A 418 -5.49 -31.46 -11.56
C VAL A 418 -4.76 -32.79 -11.41
N ARG A 419 -3.97 -33.16 -12.41
CA ARG A 419 -3.10 -34.34 -12.39
C ARG A 419 -1.70 -33.96 -12.83
N ASN A 420 -0.69 -34.36 -12.04
CA ASN A 420 0.72 -34.04 -12.27
C ASN A 420 0.94 -32.53 -12.55
N GLY A 421 0.33 -31.69 -11.72
CA GLY A 421 0.42 -30.23 -11.83
C GLY A 421 -0.31 -29.59 -13.02
N ARG A 422 -1.05 -30.36 -13.83
CA ARG A 422 -1.82 -29.84 -14.98
C ARG A 422 -3.31 -30.03 -14.77
N GLU A 423 -4.10 -29.02 -15.12
CA GLU A 423 -5.55 -29.14 -15.24
C GLU A 423 -5.89 -30.10 -16.38
N ILE A 424 -6.68 -31.13 -16.08
CA ILE A 424 -7.11 -32.16 -17.05
C ILE A 424 -8.60 -32.08 -17.35
N ASP A 425 -9.39 -31.49 -16.46
CA ASP A 425 -10.84 -31.34 -16.62
C ASP A 425 -11.35 -30.26 -15.67
N ASN A 426 -12.54 -29.73 -15.93
CA ASN A 426 -13.26 -28.85 -15.03
C ASN A 426 -14.76 -29.13 -15.01
N TYR A 427 -15.43 -28.63 -13.98
CA TYR A 427 -16.87 -28.70 -13.82
C TYR A 427 -17.39 -27.48 -13.08
N LEU A 428 -18.48 -26.92 -13.62
CA LEU A 428 -19.09 -25.70 -13.11
C LEU A 428 -20.54 -26.03 -12.74
N GLY A 429 -20.91 -25.89 -11.46
CA GLY A 429 -22.29 -26.08 -11.00
C GLY A 429 -22.48 -27.08 -9.86
N VAL A 430 -23.75 -27.44 -9.60
CA VAL A 430 -24.19 -28.18 -8.41
C VAL A 430 -24.78 -29.56 -8.67
N ASP A 431 -24.86 -30.01 -9.92
CA ASP A 431 -25.31 -31.37 -10.23
C ASP A 431 -24.30 -32.39 -9.68
N MET A 432 -24.75 -33.17 -8.70
CA MET A 432 -23.93 -34.13 -7.95
C MET A 432 -23.63 -35.38 -8.76
N ASP A 433 -24.58 -35.83 -9.59
CA ASP A 433 -24.44 -37.03 -10.39
C ASP A 433 -23.40 -36.78 -11.49
N LEU A 434 -23.44 -35.60 -12.10
CA LEU A 434 -22.46 -35.19 -13.10
C LEU A 434 -21.07 -34.99 -12.49
N LEU A 435 -20.97 -34.37 -11.30
CA LEU A 435 -19.70 -34.23 -10.59
C LEU A 435 -19.13 -35.61 -10.19
N GLN A 436 -19.96 -36.52 -9.71
CA GLN A 436 -19.55 -37.88 -9.37
C GLN A 436 -19.08 -38.65 -10.61
N ALA A 437 -19.76 -38.48 -11.76
CA ALA A 437 -19.36 -39.09 -13.02
C ALA A 437 -17.98 -38.59 -13.48
N LYS A 438 -17.71 -37.28 -13.40
CA LYS A 438 -16.40 -36.69 -13.70
C LYS A 438 -15.30 -37.15 -12.75
N LEU A 439 -15.58 -37.27 -11.45
CA LEU A 439 -14.66 -37.87 -10.48
C LEU A 439 -14.29 -39.30 -10.87
N ALA A 440 -15.28 -40.15 -11.14
CA ALA A 440 -15.05 -41.54 -11.53
C ALA A 440 -14.32 -41.67 -12.87
N GLN A 441 -14.60 -40.79 -13.84
CA GLN A 441 -13.91 -40.75 -15.12
C GLN A 441 -12.43 -40.40 -14.94
N ASN A 442 -12.14 -39.31 -14.22
CA ASN A 442 -10.77 -38.82 -14.05
C ASN A 442 -9.94 -39.75 -13.14
N GLU A 443 -10.55 -40.45 -12.19
CA GLU A 443 -9.89 -41.51 -11.41
C GLU A 443 -9.42 -42.65 -12.32
N ARG A 444 -10.27 -43.14 -13.24
CA ARG A 444 -9.97 -44.26 -14.15
C ARG A 444 -8.88 -43.95 -15.18
N ILE A 445 -8.79 -42.71 -15.67
CA ILE A 445 -7.78 -42.29 -16.66
C ILE A 445 -6.34 -42.52 -16.13
N GLY A 446 -6.12 -42.52 -14.82
CA GLY A 446 -4.82 -42.84 -14.22
C GLY A 446 -4.48 -44.33 -14.18
N MET A 447 -5.47 -45.23 -14.33
CA MET A 447 -5.27 -46.68 -14.25
C MET A 447 -4.87 -47.32 -15.59
N CYS A 448 -5.09 -46.63 -16.72
CA CYS A 448 -4.74 -47.14 -18.06
C CYS A 448 -3.27 -46.93 -18.48
N VAL A 449 -2.43 -46.29 -17.64
CA VAL A 449 -1.02 -45.99 -17.96
C VAL A 449 -0.04 -47.00 -17.32
N PHE A 450 -0.55 -48.00 -16.58
CA PHE A 450 0.26 -49.04 -15.91
C PHE A 450 -0.12 -50.48 -16.31
N ILE A 451 -0.44 -50.73 -17.60
CA ILE A 451 -0.48 -52.08 -18.19
C ILE A 451 0.52 -52.16 -19.33
#